data_AF-A0A7S2P5P4-F1
#
_entry.id   AF-A0A7S2P5P4-F1
#
_cell.length_a   1.000
_cell.length_b   1.000
_cell.length_c   1.000
_cell.angle_alpha   90.00
_cell.angle_beta   90.00
_cell.angle_gamma   90.00
#
_symmetry.space_group_name_H-M   'P 1'
#
loop_
_entity.id
_entity.type
_entity.pdbx_description
1 polymer ?
#
loop_
_entity_poly.entity_id
_entity_poly.type
_entity_poly.pdbx_seq_one_letter_code
_entity_poly.pdbx_strand_id
1 'polypeptide(L)'
;AESLMIASGVPRGQWAIGTTRLFLKAGQIAALEGLREGGDAPSPQALADAVRGLVRGRWRRVVAAMKCAAHLARLARSIRRARLRRRLRAAFIAAWFVVHKAHVAARAANRRESERLATERLAAKQRLEAERRAFAERR
;
A
#
# COMPACT_ATOMS: atom_id res chain seq x y z
N ALA A 1 -5.62 42.20 0.87
CA ALA A 1 -5.58 42.40 2.32
C ALA A 1 -4.26 41.90 2.94
N GLU A 2 -3.90 40.61 2.82
CA GLU A 2 -2.66 40.07 3.44
C GLU A 2 -1.37 40.76 2.98
N SER A 3 -1.22 40.97 1.66
CA SER A 3 -0.07 41.65 1.08
C SER A 3 0.05 43.11 1.52
N LEU A 4 -1.08 43.80 1.70
CA LEU A 4 -1.10 45.18 2.20
C LEU A 4 -0.64 45.23 3.65
N MET A 5 -1.09 44.33 4.53
CA MET A 5 -0.66 44.32 5.93
C MET A 5 0.83 44.00 6.10
N ILE A 6 1.37 43.12 5.25
CA ILE A 6 2.80 42.83 5.22
C ILE A 6 3.59 44.04 4.70
N ALA A 7 3.10 44.69 3.63
CA ALA A 7 3.77 45.85 3.03
C ALA A 7 3.74 47.09 3.94
N SER A 8 2.68 47.26 4.74
CA SER A 8 2.54 48.32 5.74
C SER A 8 3.30 48.04 7.04
N GLY A 9 4.09 46.97 7.10
CA GLY A 9 4.95 46.67 8.26
C GLY A 9 4.23 46.18 9.51
N VAL A 10 2.93 45.89 9.45
CA VAL A 10 2.16 45.44 10.61
C VAL A 10 2.54 43.99 10.95
N PRO A 11 3.04 43.68 12.17
CA PRO A 11 3.47 42.34 12.52
C PRO A 11 2.33 41.32 12.42
N ARG A 12 2.60 40.12 11.88
CA ARG A 12 1.59 39.06 11.65
C ARG A 12 0.80 38.62 12.89
N GLY A 13 1.31 38.87 14.09
CA GLY A 13 0.61 38.56 15.34
C GLY A 13 -0.40 39.63 15.78
N GLN A 14 -0.48 40.76 15.07
CA GLN A 14 -1.33 41.90 15.42
C GLN A 14 -2.56 42.04 14.52
N TRP A 15 -2.69 41.16 13.53
CA TRP A 15 -3.84 41.13 12.64
C TRP A 15 -4.17 39.71 12.23
N ALA A 16 -5.44 39.45 11.98
CA ALA A 16 -5.96 38.19 11.49
C ALA A 16 -6.90 38.44 10.32
N ILE A 17 -6.77 37.65 9.26
CA ILE A 17 -7.66 37.71 8.10
C ILE A 17 -8.68 36.59 8.24
N GLY A 18 -9.94 36.96 8.44
CA GLY A 18 -11.08 36.06 8.25
C GLY A 18 -11.49 35.99 6.78
N THR A 19 -12.56 35.25 6.50
CA THR A 19 -13.04 35.01 5.13
C THR A 19 -13.47 36.30 4.42
N THR A 20 -14.07 37.24 5.16
CA THR A 20 -14.59 38.51 4.63
C THR A 20 -14.10 39.75 5.39
N ARG A 21 -13.48 39.58 6.56
CA ARG A 21 -13.11 40.70 7.45
C ARG A 21 -11.66 40.59 7.89
N LEU A 22 -11.01 41.74 8.00
CA LEU A 22 -9.69 41.91 8.61
C LEU A 22 -9.90 42.31 10.08
N PHE A 23 -9.34 41.54 11.00
CA PHE A 23 -9.34 41.83 12.43
C PHE A 23 -7.98 42.37 12.82
N LEU A 24 -7.94 43.49 13.53
CA LEU A 24 -6.72 44.08 14.05
C LEU A 24 -6.79 44.17 15.56
N LYS A 25 -5.62 44.08 16.20
CA LYS A 25 -5.48 44.35 17.63
C LYS A 25 -5.62 45.86 17.89
N ALA A 26 -6.14 46.21 19.07
CA ALA A 26 -6.32 47.61 19.48
C ALA A 26 -5.01 48.41 19.32
N GLY A 27 -5.11 49.62 18.74
CA GLY A 27 -3.97 50.49 18.45
C GLY A 27 -3.42 50.42 17.01
N GLN A 28 -3.83 49.45 16.20
CA GLN A 28 -3.39 49.31 14.80
C GLN A 28 -4.38 49.90 13.77
N ILE A 29 -5.49 50.50 14.24
CA ILE A 29 -6.49 51.15 13.38
C ILE A 29 -5.94 52.45 12.77
N ALA A 30 -5.18 53.23 13.54
CA ALA A 30 -4.56 54.47 13.05
C ALA A 30 -3.61 54.24 11.86
N ALA A 31 -2.89 53.11 11.84
CA ALA A 31 -2.04 52.73 10.71
C ALA A 31 -2.85 52.45 9.43
N LEU A 32 -4.08 51.98 9.56
CA LEU A 32 -5.01 51.77 8.45
C LEU A 32 -5.74 53.04 8.01
N GLU A 33 -5.99 53.95 8.94
CA GLU A 33 -6.55 55.28 8.64
C GLU A 33 -5.55 56.11 7.82
N GLY A 34 -4.26 56.10 8.18
CA GLY A 34 -3.20 56.74 7.39
C GLY A 34 -3.04 56.17 5.96
N LEU A 35 -3.29 54.86 5.79
CA LEU A 35 -3.34 54.21 4.48
C LEU A 35 -4.58 54.60 3.65
N ARG A 36 -5.71 54.86 4.33
CA ARG A 36 -6.98 55.19 3.69
C ARG A 36 -7.04 56.65 3.24
N GLU A 37 -6.42 57.55 3.99
CA GLU A 37 -6.34 58.97 3.66
C GLU A 37 -5.25 59.30 2.63
N GLY A 38 -4.51 58.29 2.17
CA GLY A 38 -3.55 58.39 1.05
C GLY A 38 -2.17 58.93 1.43
N GLY A 39 -1.94 59.25 2.71
CA GLY A 39 -0.68 59.85 3.17
C GLY A 39 0.49 58.86 3.34
N ASP A 40 0.20 57.56 3.55
CA ASP A 40 1.22 56.59 3.96
C ASP A 40 1.13 55.27 3.17
N ALA A 41 1.00 55.37 1.85
CA ALA A 41 0.97 54.19 0.98
C ALA A 41 2.33 53.45 0.99
N PRO A 42 2.36 52.11 1.16
CA PRO A 42 3.61 51.37 1.20
C PRO A 42 4.32 51.47 -0.16
N SER A 43 5.65 51.50 -0.12
CA SER A 43 6.44 51.63 -1.35
C SER A 43 6.10 50.48 -2.33
N PRO A 44 6.10 50.75 -3.65
CA PRO A 44 5.80 49.72 -4.66
C PRO A 44 6.71 48.47 -4.54
N GLN A 45 7.96 48.67 -4.11
CA GLN A 45 8.91 47.58 -3.86
C GLN A 45 8.51 46.71 -2.67
N ALA A 46 8.11 47.32 -1.54
CA ALA A 46 7.66 46.57 -0.36
C ALA A 46 6.42 45.72 -0.67
N LEU A 47 5.49 46.25 -1.47
CA LEU A 47 4.31 45.52 -1.91
C LEU A 47 4.68 44.35 -2.84
N ALA A 48 5.59 44.58 -3.80
CA ALA A 48 6.06 43.53 -4.71
C ALA A 48 6.74 42.37 -3.96
N ASP A 49 7.53 42.67 -2.93
CA ASP A 49 8.20 41.67 -2.10
C ASP A 49 7.21 40.88 -1.24
N ALA A 50 6.21 41.56 -0.66
CA ALA A 50 5.13 40.91 0.07
C ALA A 50 4.35 39.93 -0.81
N VAL A 51 3.99 40.33 -2.04
CA VAL A 51 3.30 39.46 -3.00
C VAL A 51 4.19 38.28 -3.41
N ARG A 52 5.47 38.52 -3.73
CA ARG A 52 6.43 37.45 -4.06
C ARG A 52 6.56 36.44 -2.94
N GLY A 53 6.63 36.88 -1.70
CA GLY A 53 6.64 36.02 -0.51
C GLY A 53 5.37 35.15 -0.41
N LEU A 54 4.20 35.75 -0.66
CA LEU A 54 2.91 35.07 -0.63
C LEU A 54 2.82 33.98 -1.71
N VAL A 55 3.17 34.35 -2.94
CA VAL A 55 3.17 33.43 -4.10
C VAL A 55 4.13 32.27 -3.85
N ARG A 56 5.35 32.56 -3.39
CA ARG A 56 6.34 31.52 -3.05
C ARG A 56 5.85 30.61 -1.92
N GLY A 57 5.13 31.15 -0.93
CA GLY A 57 4.51 30.36 0.14
C GLY A 57 3.38 29.46 -0.36
N ARG A 58 2.53 29.95 -1.25
CA ARG A 58 1.48 29.14 -1.91
C ARG A 58 2.08 28.06 -2.79
N TRP A 59 3.11 28.39 -3.58
CA TRP A 59 3.81 27.43 -4.43
C TRP A 59 4.41 26.28 -3.62
N ARG A 60 5.07 26.60 -2.49
CA ARG A 60 5.61 25.57 -1.58
C ARG A 60 4.52 24.66 -1.04
N ARG A 61 3.34 25.19 -0.68
CA ARG A 61 2.19 24.38 -0.23
C ARG A 61 1.66 23.46 -1.32
N VAL A 62 1.54 23.94 -2.56
CA VAL A 62 1.12 23.12 -3.71
C VAL A 62 2.13 21.99 -3.96
N VAL A 63 3.43 22.31 -3.99
CA VAL A 63 4.49 21.31 -4.16
C VAL A 63 4.46 20.28 -3.04
N ALA A 64 4.26 20.69 -1.79
CA ALA A 64 4.12 19.78 -0.67
C ALA A 64 2.89 18.86 -0.83
N ALA A 65 1.74 19.41 -1.20
CA ALA A 65 0.52 18.64 -1.45
C ALA A 65 0.70 17.62 -2.58
N MET A 66 1.33 18.01 -3.69
CA MET A 66 1.66 17.09 -4.79
C MET A 66 2.60 15.97 -4.35
N LYS A 67 3.64 16.29 -3.57
CA LYS A 67 4.56 15.29 -3.01
C LYS A 67 3.83 14.32 -2.09
N CYS A 68 2.96 14.82 -1.22
CA CYS A 68 2.12 14.00 -0.34
C CYS A 68 1.20 13.08 -1.14
N ALA A 69 0.49 13.60 -2.14
CA ALA A 69 -0.40 12.82 -3.00
C ALA A 69 0.37 11.71 -3.74
N ALA A 70 1.55 12.03 -4.31
CA ALA A 70 2.41 11.06 -4.97
C ALA A 70 2.96 9.99 -4.01
N HIS A 71 3.26 10.36 -2.76
CA HIS A 71 3.68 9.41 -1.74
C HIS A 71 2.53 8.47 -1.32
N LEU A 72 1.34 9.03 -1.12
CA LEU A 72 0.14 8.27 -0.77
C LEU A 72 -0.21 7.25 -1.86
N ALA A 73 -0.14 7.65 -3.13
CA ALA A 73 -0.36 6.75 -4.27
C ALA A 73 0.69 5.62 -4.36
N ARG A 74 1.93 5.85 -3.91
CA ARG A 74 2.95 4.79 -3.83
C ARG A 74 2.67 3.82 -2.68
N LEU A 75 2.28 4.32 -1.52
CA LEU A 75 1.87 3.50 -0.37
C LEU A 75 0.64 2.63 -0.70
N ALA A 76 -0.38 3.19 -1.34
CA ALA A 76 -1.56 2.44 -1.75
C ALA A 76 -1.19 1.26 -2.68
N ARG A 77 -0.28 1.50 -3.64
CA ARG A 77 0.23 0.45 -4.54
C ARG A 77 1.03 -0.63 -3.80
N SER A 78 1.87 -0.26 -2.84
CA SER A 78 2.66 -1.24 -2.07
C SER A 78 1.76 -2.13 -1.20
N ILE A 79 0.74 -1.55 -0.56
CA ILE A 79 -0.25 -2.28 0.23
C ILE A 79 -1.05 -3.25 -0.67
N ARG A 80 -1.51 -2.79 -1.84
CA ARG A 80 -2.23 -3.64 -2.80
C ARG A 80 -1.39 -4.84 -3.25
N ARG A 81 -0.12 -4.62 -3.58
CA ARG A 81 0.83 -5.69 -3.94
C ARG A 81 1.09 -6.64 -2.78
N ALA A 82 1.25 -6.14 -1.55
CA ALA A 82 1.42 -6.97 -0.37
C ALA A 82 0.20 -7.85 -0.11
N ARG A 83 -1.01 -7.30 -0.24
CA ARG A 83 -2.27 -8.05 -0.09
C ARG A 83 -2.41 -9.14 -1.15
N LEU A 84 -2.08 -8.83 -2.40
CA LEU A 84 -2.08 -9.81 -3.50
C LEU A 84 -1.09 -10.95 -3.24
N ARG A 85 0.14 -10.63 -2.82
CA ARG A 85 1.14 -11.65 -2.46
C ARG A 85 0.68 -12.57 -1.34
N ARG A 86 0.02 -12.04 -0.31
CA ARG A 86 -0.56 -12.86 0.78
C ARG A 86 -1.64 -13.81 0.26
N ARG A 87 -2.53 -13.33 -0.61
CA ARG A 87 -3.57 -14.16 -1.24
C ARG A 87 -2.99 -15.25 -2.12
N LEU A 88 -2.03 -14.90 -2.98
CA LEU A 88 -1.35 -15.87 -3.84
C LEU A 88 -0.58 -16.92 -3.03
N ARG A 89 0.10 -16.52 -1.94
CA ARG A 89 0.74 -17.48 -1.04
C ARG A 89 -0.26 -18.44 -0.40
N ALA A 90 -1.38 -17.93 0.10
CA ALA A 90 -2.42 -18.78 0.68
C ALA A 90 -3.00 -19.76 -0.35
N ALA A 91 -3.29 -19.28 -1.56
CA ALA A 91 -3.77 -20.12 -2.67
C ALA A 91 -2.74 -21.18 -3.06
N PHE A 92 -1.46 -20.81 -3.14
CA PHE A 92 -0.38 -21.73 -3.45
C PHE A 92 -0.23 -22.81 -2.38
N ILE A 93 -0.26 -22.45 -1.10
CA ILE A 93 -0.20 -23.41 0.02
C ILE A 93 -1.39 -24.37 -0.03
N ALA A 94 -2.59 -23.85 -0.25
CA ALA A 94 -3.79 -24.68 -0.37
C ALA A 94 -3.71 -25.65 -1.57
N ALA A 95 -3.31 -25.16 -2.74
CA ALA A 95 -3.13 -25.97 -3.93
C ALA A 95 -2.05 -27.05 -3.72
N TRP A 96 -0.91 -26.68 -3.14
CA TRP A 96 0.16 -27.62 -2.81
C TRP A 96 -0.33 -28.71 -1.84
N PHE A 97 -1.09 -28.33 -0.81
CA PHE A 97 -1.62 -29.30 0.15
C PHE A 97 -2.57 -30.31 -0.50
N VAL A 98 -3.47 -29.85 -1.38
CA VAL A 98 -4.39 -30.71 -2.13
C VAL A 98 -3.61 -31.67 -3.04
N VAL A 99 -2.65 -31.16 -3.81
CA VAL A 99 -1.81 -31.97 -4.70
C VAL A 99 -0.98 -32.98 -3.89
N HIS A 100 -0.40 -32.55 -2.77
CA HIS A 100 0.37 -33.41 -1.89
C HIS A 100 -0.49 -34.56 -1.33
N LYS A 101 -1.70 -34.25 -0.84
CA LYS A 101 -2.65 -35.26 -0.36
C LYS A 101 -3.05 -36.24 -1.46
N ALA A 102 -3.32 -35.76 -2.67
CA ALA A 102 -3.63 -36.60 -3.82
C ALA A 102 -2.47 -37.54 -4.17
N HIS A 103 -1.23 -37.03 -4.18
CA HIS A 103 -0.03 -37.85 -4.41
C HIS A 103 0.17 -38.91 -3.33
N VAL A 104 -0.03 -38.58 -2.06
CA VAL A 104 0.08 -39.54 -0.96
C VAL A 104 -0.98 -40.63 -1.08
N ALA A 105 -2.22 -40.27 -1.40
CA ALA A 105 -3.31 -41.22 -1.61
C ALA A 105 -3.03 -42.14 -2.80
N ALA A 106 -2.56 -41.59 -3.94
CA ALA A 106 -2.20 -42.38 -5.11
C ALA A 106 -1.05 -43.36 -4.81
N ARG A 107 -0.03 -42.93 -4.05
CA ARG A 107 1.06 -43.82 -3.61
C ARG A 107 0.55 -44.94 -2.70
N ALA A 108 -0.39 -44.66 -1.81
CA ALA A 108 -1.00 -45.68 -0.97
C ALA A 108 -1.82 -46.69 -1.77
N ALA A 109 -2.56 -46.23 -2.80
CA ALA A 109 -3.31 -47.11 -3.70
C ALA A 109 -2.36 -48.04 -4.49
N ASN A 110 -1.30 -47.49 -5.09
CA ASN A 110 -0.31 -48.29 -5.83
C ASN A 110 0.40 -49.32 -4.93
N ARG A 111 0.67 -48.99 -3.66
CA ARG A 111 1.23 -49.96 -2.69
C ARG A 111 0.29 -51.13 -2.46
N ARG A 112 -0.99 -50.86 -2.21
CA ARG A 112 -2.01 -51.91 -2.03
C ARG A 112 -2.14 -52.80 -3.26
N GLU A 113 -2.09 -52.21 -4.46
CA GLU A 113 -2.12 -52.97 -5.70
C GLU A 113 -0.87 -53.86 -5.86
N SER A 114 0.31 -53.32 -5.57
CA SER A 114 1.56 -54.10 -5.63
C SER A 114 1.59 -55.26 -4.63
N GLU A 115 1.02 -55.07 -3.43
CA GLU A 115 0.89 -56.11 -2.41
C GLU A 115 -0.06 -57.23 -2.87
N ARG A 116 -1.20 -56.88 -3.48
CA ARG A 116 -2.14 -57.87 -4.07
C ARG A 116 -1.46 -58.70 -5.13
N LEU A 117 -0.81 -58.06 -6.10
CA LEU A 117 -0.08 -58.75 -7.16
C LEU A 117 1.03 -59.65 -6.61
N ALA A 118 1.71 -59.24 -5.52
CA ALA A 118 2.72 -60.06 -4.87
C ALA A 118 2.11 -61.32 -4.22
N THR A 119 0.98 -61.19 -3.53
CA THR A 119 0.27 -62.34 -2.95
C THR A 119 -0.24 -63.32 -3.99
N GLU A 120 -0.78 -62.83 -5.11
CA GLU A 120 -1.24 -63.68 -6.22
C GLU A 120 -0.08 -64.43 -6.87
N ARG A 121 1.07 -63.77 -7.07
CA ARG A 121 2.28 -64.41 -7.61
C ARG A 121 2.82 -65.50 -6.68
N LEU A 122 2.79 -65.30 -5.37
CA LEU A 122 3.21 -66.31 -4.39
C LEU A 122 2.28 -67.52 -4.41
N ALA A 123 0.96 -67.30 -4.43
CA ALA A 123 -0.02 -68.38 -4.52
C ALA A 123 0.11 -69.17 -5.83
N ALA A 124 0.33 -68.49 -6.96
CA ALA A 124 0.56 -69.13 -8.26
C ALA A 124 1.83 -70.00 -8.25
N LYS A 125 2.93 -69.52 -7.65
CA LYS A 125 4.16 -70.31 -7.49
C LYS A 125 3.93 -71.56 -6.64
N GLN A 126 3.23 -71.44 -5.51
CA GLN A 126 2.93 -72.57 -4.64
C GLN A 126 2.07 -73.63 -5.34
N ARG A 127 1.10 -73.22 -6.17
CA ARG A 127 0.31 -74.14 -6.99
C ARG A 127 1.16 -74.92 -7.98
N LEU A 128 2.02 -74.22 -8.71
CA LEU A 128 2.96 -74.85 -9.66
C LEU A 128 3.92 -75.83 -8.96
N GLU A 129 4.42 -75.48 -7.77
CA GLU A 129 5.26 -76.38 -6.98
C GLU A 129 4.51 -77.61 -6.48
N ALA A 130 3.25 -77.45 -6.04
CA ALA A 130 2.39 -78.56 -5.65
C ALA A 130 2.09 -79.50 -6.83
N GLU A 131 1.76 -78.95 -8.01
CA GLU A 131 1.57 -79.71 -9.24
C GLU A 131 2.82 -80.49 -9.65
N ARG A 132 4.00 -79.86 -9.56
CA ARG A 132 5.29 -80.53 -9.83
C ARG A 132 5.57 -81.68 -8.88
N ARG A 133 5.26 -81.53 -7.59
CA ARG A 133 5.40 -82.62 -6.59
C ARG A 133 4.44 -83.76 -6.88
N ALA A 134 3.16 -83.45 -7.13
CA ALA A 134 2.16 -84.45 -7.47
C ALA A 134 2.48 -85.21 -8.77
N PHE A 135 3.12 -84.55 -9.74
CA PHE A 135 3.60 -85.20 -10.95
C PHE A 135 4.79 -86.12 -10.69
N ALA A 136 5.71 -85.73 -9.80
CA ALA A 136 6.86 -86.54 -9.42
C ALA A 136 6.48 -87.81 -8.65
N GLU A 137 5.44 -87.76 -7.81
CA GLU A 137 4.95 -88.92 -7.04
C GLU A 137 4.19 -89.96 -7.88
N ARG A 138 3.71 -89.58 -9.08
CA ARG A 138 2.96 -90.47 -9.99
C ARG A 138 3.82 -91.26 -10.97
N ARG A 139 5.14 -91.07 -10.94
CA ARG A 139 6.10 -91.66 -11.89
C ARG A 139 7.01 -92.66 -11.18
#